data_AF-A9VPD5-F1
#
_entry.id   AF-A9VPD5-F1
#
_cell.length_a   1.000
_cell.length_b   1.000
_cell.length_c   1.000
_cell.angle_alpha   90.00
_cell.angle_beta   90.00
_cell.angle_gamma   90.00
#
_symmetry.space_group_name_H-M   'P 1'
#
loop_
_entity.id
_entity.type
_entity.pdbx_description
1 polymer ?
#
loop_
_entity_poly.entity_id
_entity_poly.type
_entity_poly.pdbx_seq_one_letter_code
_entity_poly.pdbx_strand_id
1 'polypeptide(L)'
;MKKTIFISSLVLAISLGVGCSNEKTTKTDEPKKEAMQKEKELAAKDVFKKTNEAFKNEENVTMTYDVGIKAEGTEMDILKAKMQLEPKTKNSRSEMNISGTDVVVYTVDGKVAGEVKNPNTGEVITVPEEQLNAGGMKATQDIIDKLEVPAVVLDKMKMEKSGDKYKLKFTLKGQETESMLTSMDETQKKMLQAQNAKIEEVDAEYIITKDFKYESAKIDMIMSSNGKDKAHIITNAKYTSYEKFEPIQLPAAK
;
A
#
# COMPACT_ATOMS: atom_id res chain seq x y z
N MET A 1 23.84 -16.33 12.66
CA MET A 1 22.59 -15.59 12.98
C MET A 1 22.00 -15.11 11.67
N LYS A 2 20.87 -15.68 11.23
CA LYS A 2 20.17 -15.24 10.02
C LYS A 2 19.53 -13.88 10.34
N LYS A 3 19.92 -12.83 9.62
CA LYS A 3 19.34 -11.49 9.80
C LYS A 3 17.88 -11.56 9.36
N THR A 4 16.96 -11.56 10.32
CA THR A 4 15.52 -11.45 10.08
C THR A 4 15.30 -10.14 9.33
N ILE A 5 14.89 -10.24 8.07
CA ILE A 5 14.68 -9.08 7.23
C ILE A 5 13.45 -8.36 7.80
N PHE A 6 13.63 -7.12 8.27
CA PHE A 6 12.60 -6.31 8.94
C PHE A 6 11.57 -5.77 7.92
N ILE A 7 11.07 -6.60 6.99
CA ILE A 7 10.37 -6.17 5.77
C ILE A 7 8.98 -5.56 6.04
N SER A 8 8.37 -5.83 7.20
CA SER A 8 6.94 -5.55 7.44
C SER A 8 6.53 -4.09 7.22
N SER A 9 7.37 -3.11 7.56
CA SER A 9 7.06 -1.68 7.38
C SER A 9 7.24 -1.19 5.94
N LEU A 10 8.16 -1.80 5.17
CA LEU A 10 8.43 -1.41 3.79
C LEU A 10 7.31 -1.88 2.86
N VAL A 11 6.77 -3.08 3.10
CA VAL A 11 5.72 -3.67 2.24
C VAL A 11 4.41 -2.89 2.29
N LEU A 12 4.00 -2.44 3.48
CA LEU A 12 2.78 -1.65 3.66
C LEU A 12 2.86 -0.32 2.88
N ALA A 13 4.02 0.33 2.87
CA ALA A 13 4.21 1.57 2.15
C ALA A 13 4.31 1.39 0.63
N ILE A 14 4.92 0.30 0.14
CA ILE A 14 5.00 0.03 -1.30
C ILE A 14 3.62 -0.36 -1.87
N SER A 15 2.77 -1.00 -1.05
CA SER A 15 1.54 -1.63 -1.51
C SER A 15 0.50 -0.70 -2.13
N LEU A 16 0.53 0.61 -1.82
CA LEU A 16 -0.40 1.60 -2.39
C LEU A 16 0.23 2.96 -2.73
N GLY A 17 1.55 3.03 -2.79
CA GLY A 17 2.25 4.09 -3.50
C GLY A 17 3.53 4.52 -2.80
N VAL A 18 4.52 4.80 -3.62
CA VAL A 18 5.83 5.30 -3.21
C VAL A 18 5.86 6.78 -3.56
N GLY A 19 5.60 7.65 -2.57
CA GLY A 19 5.84 9.12 -2.68
C GLY A 19 7.34 9.41 -2.84
N CYS A 20 7.90 10.62 -3.05
CA CYS A 20 7.49 12.05 -3.17
C CYS A 20 8.15 12.67 -4.46
N SER A 21 7.78 13.83 -5.05
CA SER A 21 7.80 15.20 -4.50
C SER A 21 7.00 16.20 -5.37
N ASN A 22 6.48 17.24 -4.72
CA ASN A 22 5.86 18.44 -5.28
C ASN A 22 6.85 19.27 -6.11
N GLU A 23 6.44 19.67 -7.32
CA GLU A 23 6.92 20.89 -7.96
C GLU A 23 5.74 21.61 -8.64
N LYS A 24 5.36 22.76 -8.09
CA LYS A 24 4.34 23.65 -8.67
C LYS A 24 4.84 24.16 -10.02
N THR A 25 4.06 23.97 -11.08
CA THR A 25 4.05 24.90 -12.22
C THR A 25 2.62 25.20 -12.65
N THR A 26 2.14 26.37 -12.24
CA THR A 26 0.97 27.04 -12.80
C THR A 26 1.32 27.58 -14.18
N LYS A 27 0.54 27.22 -15.20
CA LYS A 27 0.30 28.08 -16.37
C LYS A 27 -1.19 28.10 -16.73
N THR A 28 -1.66 29.33 -16.82
CA THR A 28 -2.98 29.84 -17.20
C THR A 28 -3.30 29.55 -18.67
N ASP A 29 -4.56 29.21 -18.99
CA ASP A 29 -5.49 30.03 -19.79
C ASP A 29 -6.73 29.25 -20.27
N GLU A 30 -7.89 29.86 -20.06
CA GLU A 30 -9.24 29.51 -20.55
C GLU A 30 -9.49 30.10 -21.97
N PRO A 31 -10.65 29.89 -22.64
CA PRO A 31 -11.45 28.67 -22.77
C PRO A 31 -12.01 28.43 -24.22
N LYS A 32 -12.70 27.28 -24.36
CA LYS A 32 -13.80 26.90 -25.29
C LYS A 32 -13.51 26.51 -26.77
N LYS A 33 -13.91 25.27 -27.09
CA LYS A 33 -14.95 24.98 -28.10
C LYS A 33 -15.64 23.64 -27.82
N GLU A 34 -16.96 23.67 -27.79
CA GLU A 34 -17.84 22.50 -27.74
C GLU A 34 -17.62 21.63 -28.99
N ALA A 35 -17.26 20.36 -28.79
CA ALA A 35 -17.20 19.37 -29.85
C ALA A 35 -17.74 18.04 -29.29
N MET A 36 -18.71 17.48 -30.01
CA MET A 36 -19.39 16.19 -29.79
C MET A 36 -18.58 15.17 -28.97
N GLN A 37 -19.15 14.72 -27.86
CA GLN A 37 -18.66 13.61 -27.02
C GLN A 37 -18.60 12.31 -27.83
N LYS A 38 -17.50 12.08 -28.55
CA LYS A 38 -16.89 10.76 -28.52
C LYS A 38 -16.42 10.55 -27.09
N GLU A 39 -16.81 9.45 -26.44
CA GLU A 39 -16.20 9.04 -25.18
C GLU A 39 -14.68 9.10 -25.36
N LYS A 40 -14.05 10.10 -24.74
CA LYS A 40 -12.61 10.24 -24.76
C LYS A 40 -12.09 9.04 -24.00
N GLU A 41 -11.44 8.11 -24.70
CA GLU A 41 -10.86 6.93 -24.07
C GLU A 41 -9.99 7.38 -22.89
N LEU A 42 -10.38 6.96 -21.69
CA LEU A 42 -9.71 7.36 -20.45
C LEU A 42 -8.28 6.83 -20.48
N ALA A 43 -7.29 7.69 -20.27
CA ALA A 43 -5.91 7.23 -20.16
C ALA A 43 -5.71 6.46 -18.85
N ALA A 44 -4.80 5.49 -18.84
CA ALA A 44 -4.44 4.69 -17.65
C ALA A 44 -4.17 5.57 -16.41
N LYS A 45 -3.37 6.63 -16.59
CA LYS A 45 -3.06 7.61 -15.55
C LYS A 45 -4.28 8.34 -15.00
N ASP A 46 -5.29 8.60 -15.84
CA ASP A 46 -6.49 9.33 -15.43
C ASP A 46 -7.40 8.42 -14.62
N VAL A 47 -7.53 7.14 -15.01
CA VAL A 47 -8.24 6.12 -14.22
C VAL A 47 -7.57 5.96 -12.85
N PHE A 48 -6.25 5.81 -12.82
CA PHE A 48 -5.51 5.66 -11.57
C PHE A 48 -5.68 6.87 -10.63
N LYS A 49 -5.52 8.08 -11.17
CA LYS A 49 -5.70 9.33 -10.39
C LYS A 49 -7.11 9.46 -9.82
N LYS A 50 -8.14 9.26 -10.65
CA LYS A 50 -9.54 9.31 -10.20
C LYS A 50 -9.84 8.27 -9.13
N THR A 51 -9.26 7.08 -9.25
CA THR A 51 -9.42 6.01 -8.26
C THR A 51 -8.78 6.38 -6.93
N ASN A 52 -7.59 6.99 -6.94
CA ASN A 52 -6.95 7.47 -5.73
C ASN A 52 -7.72 8.62 -5.07
N GLU A 53 -8.24 9.55 -5.87
CA GLU A 53 -9.10 10.63 -5.38
C GLU A 53 -10.41 10.10 -4.79
N ALA A 54 -11.06 9.14 -5.46
CA ALA A 54 -12.26 8.48 -4.95
C ALA A 54 -11.97 7.77 -3.63
N PHE A 55 -10.92 6.96 -3.59
CA PHE A 55 -10.49 6.22 -2.39
C PHE A 55 -10.25 7.12 -1.19
N LYS A 56 -9.58 8.28 -1.36
CA LYS A 56 -9.34 9.27 -0.29
C LYS A 56 -10.65 9.82 0.32
N ASN A 57 -11.74 9.79 -0.43
CA ASN A 57 -13.03 10.31 -0.01
C ASN A 57 -14.01 9.22 0.47
N GLU A 58 -13.64 7.95 0.40
CA GLU A 58 -14.47 6.85 0.91
C GLU A 58 -14.62 6.96 2.44
N GLU A 59 -15.80 6.62 2.93
CA GLU A 59 -16.09 6.59 4.37
C GLU A 59 -15.64 5.27 5.00
N ASN A 60 -15.81 4.17 4.28
CA ASN A 60 -15.55 2.83 4.79
C ASN A 60 -14.93 1.97 3.70
N VAL A 61 -13.83 1.30 4.02
CA VAL A 61 -13.21 0.29 3.17
C VAL A 61 -12.78 -0.90 4.02
N THR A 62 -13.19 -2.10 3.66
CA THR A 62 -12.65 -3.33 4.22
C THR A 62 -11.80 -4.04 3.17
N MET A 63 -10.55 -4.34 3.50
CA MET A 63 -9.64 -5.06 2.62
C MET A 63 -8.96 -6.22 3.35
N THR A 64 -8.58 -7.24 2.60
CA THR A 64 -7.63 -8.26 3.04
C THR A 64 -6.34 -8.06 2.28
N TYR A 65 -5.21 -8.19 2.93
CA TYR A 65 -3.93 -8.16 2.25
C TYR A 65 -3.02 -9.28 2.74
N ASP A 66 -2.38 -9.92 1.77
CA ASP A 66 -1.39 -10.96 1.98
C ASP A 66 -0.03 -10.41 1.58
N VAL A 67 0.95 -10.53 2.47
CA VAL A 67 2.35 -10.19 2.23
C VAL A 67 3.17 -11.46 2.28
N GLY A 68 3.62 -11.90 1.11
CA GLY A 68 4.52 -13.03 0.92
C GLY A 68 5.96 -12.57 0.77
N ILE A 69 6.89 -13.19 1.49
CA ILE A 69 8.33 -13.04 1.26
C ILE A 69 8.85 -14.40 0.79
N LYS A 70 9.46 -14.44 -0.39
CA LYS A 70 10.06 -15.64 -0.96
C LYS A 70 11.51 -15.37 -1.33
N ALA A 71 12.44 -15.79 -0.49
CA ALA A 71 13.86 -15.83 -0.86
C ALA A 71 14.12 -17.03 -1.79
N GLU A 72 15.10 -16.92 -2.68
CA GLU A 72 15.51 -18.04 -3.54
C GLU A 72 15.83 -19.30 -2.71
N GLY A 73 15.29 -20.45 -3.15
CA GLY A 73 15.48 -21.73 -2.47
C GLY A 73 14.70 -21.91 -1.16
N THR A 74 13.79 -20.98 -0.80
CA THR A 74 12.94 -21.08 0.40
C THR A 74 11.46 -21.14 0.06
N GLU A 75 10.68 -21.73 0.96
CA GLU A 75 9.22 -21.62 0.91
C GLU A 75 8.79 -20.18 1.20
N MET A 76 7.67 -19.77 0.62
CA MET A 76 7.12 -18.43 0.83
C MET A 76 6.51 -18.34 2.22
N ASP A 77 6.99 -17.40 3.02
CA ASP A 77 6.33 -17.03 4.26
C ASP A 77 5.26 -15.97 3.95
N ILE A 78 4.01 -16.20 4.38
CA ILE A 78 2.88 -15.34 4.07
C ILE A 78 2.26 -14.81 5.36
N LEU A 79 2.40 -13.51 5.58
CA LEU A 79 1.63 -12.78 6.56
C LEU A 79 0.28 -12.41 5.96
N LYS A 80 -0.80 -12.80 6.63
CA LYS A 80 -2.16 -12.41 6.26
C LYS A 80 -2.70 -11.39 7.23
N ALA A 81 -3.40 -10.41 6.70
CA ALA A 81 -4.03 -9.40 7.51
C ALA A 81 -5.35 -8.92 6.89
N LYS A 82 -6.24 -8.49 7.78
CA LYS A 82 -7.50 -7.85 7.45
C LYS A 82 -7.43 -6.41 7.94
N MET A 83 -7.94 -5.49 7.13
CA MET A 83 -7.99 -4.09 7.49
C MET A 83 -9.37 -3.51 7.26
N GLN A 84 -9.79 -2.65 8.18
CA GLN A 84 -10.86 -1.70 8.02
C GLN A 84 -10.23 -0.30 8.00
N LEU A 85 -10.58 0.49 7.00
CA LEU A 85 -10.07 1.83 6.78
C LEU A 85 -11.26 2.78 6.74
N GLU A 86 -11.12 3.93 7.38
CA GLU A 86 -11.97 5.09 7.16
C GLU A 86 -11.12 6.14 6.44
N PRO A 87 -10.97 6.08 5.10
CA PRO A 87 -9.97 6.90 4.42
C PRO A 87 -10.13 8.40 4.66
N LYS A 88 -11.37 8.88 4.64
CA LYS A 88 -11.68 10.30 4.85
C LYS A 88 -11.19 10.85 6.20
N THR A 89 -11.25 10.03 7.26
CA THR A 89 -10.79 10.39 8.62
C THR A 89 -9.36 9.92 8.90
N LYS A 90 -8.77 9.15 7.98
CA LYS A 90 -7.47 8.47 8.12
C LYS A 90 -7.41 7.48 9.29
N ASN A 91 -8.56 6.96 9.72
CA ASN A 91 -8.60 5.95 10.78
C ASN A 91 -8.46 4.55 10.21
N SER A 92 -7.96 3.63 11.03
CA SER A 92 -7.72 2.26 10.61
C SER A 92 -7.74 1.27 11.73
N ARG A 93 -8.16 0.05 11.41
CA ARG A 93 -8.10 -1.13 12.26
C ARG A 93 -7.55 -2.28 11.46
N SER A 94 -6.41 -2.80 11.88
CA SER A 94 -5.71 -3.90 11.22
C SER A 94 -5.66 -5.09 12.15
N GLU A 95 -6.08 -6.26 11.66
CA GLU A 95 -6.01 -7.54 12.36
C GLU A 95 -5.01 -8.44 11.63
N MET A 96 -4.10 -9.07 12.37
CA MET A 96 -3.14 -10.01 11.84
C MET A 96 -2.88 -11.15 12.83
N ASN A 97 -2.56 -12.33 12.32
CA ASN A 97 -2.08 -13.45 13.14
C ASN A 97 -0.60 -13.68 12.85
N ILE A 98 0.24 -13.56 13.87
CA ILE A 98 1.68 -13.77 13.77
C ILE A 98 2.02 -14.96 14.64
N SER A 99 2.38 -16.08 14.00
CA SER A 99 2.80 -17.31 14.68
C SER A 99 1.81 -17.76 15.77
N GLY A 100 0.50 -17.68 15.48
CA GLY A 100 -0.57 -18.06 16.40
C GLY A 100 -1.04 -16.97 17.36
N THR A 101 -0.37 -15.82 17.40
CA THR A 101 -0.76 -14.67 18.23
C THR A 101 -1.61 -13.69 17.42
N ASP A 102 -2.82 -13.38 17.91
CA ASP A 102 -3.66 -12.36 17.27
C ASP A 102 -3.22 -10.97 17.72
N VAL A 103 -2.98 -10.10 16.75
CA VAL A 103 -2.58 -8.71 16.95
C VAL A 103 -3.60 -7.82 16.25
N VAL A 104 -4.13 -6.83 16.97
CA VAL A 104 -5.00 -5.79 16.44
C VAL A 104 -4.32 -4.45 16.63
N VAL A 105 -4.28 -3.64 15.57
CA VAL A 105 -3.68 -2.32 15.59
C VAL A 105 -4.73 -1.30 15.19
N TYR A 106 -4.88 -0.26 15.98
CA TYR A 106 -5.78 0.86 15.76
C TYR A 106 -4.96 2.11 15.46
N THR A 107 -5.38 2.87 14.45
CA THR A 107 -4.96 4.24 14.22
C THR A 107 -6.20 5.11 14.22
N VAL A 108 -6.31 6.04 15.17
CA VAL A 108 -7.48 6.93 15.29
C VAL A 108 -6.98 8.33 15.59
N ASP A 109 -7.35 9.30 14.75
CA ASP A 109 -6.94 10.71 14.88
C ASP A 109 -5.41 10.88 15.06
N GLY A 110 -4.63 10.06 14.34
CA GLY A 110 -3.16 10.07 14.36
C GLY A 110 -2.51 9.36 15.57
N LYS A 111 -3.30 8.86 16.52
CA LYS A 111 -2.84 8.05 17.67
C LYS A 111 -2.83 6.58 17.30
N VAL A 112 -1.84 5.84 17.80
CA VAL A 112 -1.70 4.39 17.56
C VAL A 112 -1.90 3.63 18.86
N ALA A 113 -2.67 2.54 18.81
CA ALA A 113 -2.78 1.59 19.90
C ALA A 113 -2.75 0.16 19.36
N GLY A 114 -2.09 -0.75 20.09
CA GLY A 114 -2.05 -2.16 19.77
C GLY A 114 -2.75 -2.97 20.84
N GLU A 115 -3.41 -4.04 20.44
CA GLU A 115 -3.90 -5.09 21.32
C GLU A 115 -3.29 -6.41 20.87
N VAL A 116 -2.71 -7.14 21.82
CA VAL A 116 -2.18 -8.48 21.58
C VAL A 116 -2.99 -9.45 22.41
N LYS A 117 -3.60 -10.43 21.74
CA LYS A 117 -4.30 -11.51 22.42
C LYS A 117 -3.33 -12.66 22.64
N ASN A 118 -3.07 -12.98 23.91
CA ASN A 118 -2.27 -14.14 24.26
C ASN A 118 -2.98 -15.41 23.80
N PRO A 119 -2.36 -16.24 22.94
CA PRO A 119 -3.02 -17.43 22.41
C PRO A 119 -3.27 -18.52 23.44
N ASN A 120 -2.51 -18.52 24.55
CA ASN A 120 -2.62 -19.53 25.59
C ASN A 120 -3.70 -19.18 26.63
N THR A 121 -3.88 -17.89 26.93
CA THR A 121 -4.79 -17.44 27.99
C THR A 121 -6.04 -16.73 27.48
N GLY A 122 -6.05 -16.30 26.21
CA GLY A 122 -7.10 -15.46 25.63
C GLY A 122 -7.10 -14.01 26.17
N GLU A 123 -6.18 -13.67 27.06
CA GLU A 123 -6.04 -12.36 27.65
C GLU A 123 -5.60 -11.33 26.60
N VAL A 124 -6.26 -10.18 26.59
CA VAL A 124 -5.93 -9.06 25.70
C VAL A 124 -5.10 -8.05 26.46
N ILE A 125 -3.87 -7.84 25.97
CA ILE A 125 -2.91 -6.88 26.51
C ILE A 125 -2.84 -5.70 25.56
N THR A 126 -3.08 -4.49 26.08
CA THR A 126 -2.87 -3.25 25.32
C THR A 126 -1.38 -2.92 25.30
N VAL A 127 -0.82 -2.71 24.12
CA VAL A 127 0.58 -2.35 23.91
C VAL A 127 0.65 -0.85 23.60
N PRO A 128 1.40 -0.05 24.39
CA PRO A 128 1.61 1.36 24.14
C PRO A 128 2.34 1.63 22.81
N GLU A 129 2.11 2.80 22.21
CA GLU A 129 2.73 3.22 20.94
C GLU A 129 4.26 3.14 21.00
N GLU A 130 4.88 3.43 22.14
CA GLU A 130 6.34 3.44 22.30
C GLU A 130 6.97 2.03 22.24
N GLN A 131 6.16 0.99 22.50
CA GLN A 131 6.58 -0.41 22.41
C GLN A 131 6.20 -1.04 21.07
N LEU A 132 5.31 -0.39 20.33
CA LEU A 132 5.00 -0.73 18.96
C LEU A 132 6.07 -0.09 18.06
N ASN A 133 6.61 -0.83 17.09
CA ASN A 133 7.38 -0.22 16.02
C ASN A 133 6.44 0.61 15.12
N ALA A 134 6.05 1.80 15.60
CA ALA A 134 4.96 2.61 15.10
C ALA A 134 5.11 3.05 13.63
N GLY A 135 6.35 3.06 13.11
CA GLY A 135 6.65 3.45 11.72
C GLY A 135 6.09 2.53 10.65
N GLY A 136 5.67 1.30 11.00
CA GLY A 136 4.97 0.38 10.09
C GLY A 136 3.48 0.19 10.39
N MET A 137 2.95 0.86 11.41
CA MET A 137 1.62 0.55 11.96
C MET A 137 0.54 1.59 11.65
N LYS A 138 0.92 2.76 11.09
CA LYS A 138 -0.01 3.81 10.63
C LYS A 138 -0.57 3.49 9.24
N ALA A 139 -1.05 2.28 9.05
CA ALA A 139 -1.25 1.70 7.73
C ALA A 139 -2.18 2.53 6.84
N THR A 140 -3.31 3.08 7.33
CA THR A 140 -4.19 3.93 6.49
C THR A 140 -3.61 5.29 6.20
N GLN A 141 -2.99 5.94 7.19
CA GLN A 141 -2.38 7.24 6.98
C GLN A 141 -1.22 7.14 5.98
N ASP A 142 -0.39 6.11 6.11
CA ASP A 142 0.66 5.78 5.16
C ASP A 142 0.11 5.47 3.78
N ILE A 143 -0.98 4.69 3.66
CA ILE A 143 -1.64 4.44 2.38
C ILE A 143 -2.05 5.79 1.76
N ILE A 144 -2.86 6.59 2.45
CA ILE A 144 -3.44 7.84 1.92
C ILE A 144 -2.38 8.86 1.53
N ASP A 145 -1.41 9.08 2.42
CA ASP A 145 -0.36 10.07 2.22
C ASP A 145 0.60 9.64 1.10
N LYS A 146 0.62 8.35 0.75
CA LYS A 146 1.51 7.80 -0.29
C LYS A 146 0.80 7.35 -1.56
N LEU A 147 -0.51 7.58 -1.73
CA LEU A 147 -1.25 7.28 -2.97
C LEU A 147 -0.76 8.04 -4.22
N GLU A 148 0.07 9.07 -4.07
CA GLU A 148 0.66 9.76 -5.21
C GLU A 148 1.82 8.96 -5.81
N VAL A 149 1.62 8.52 -7.05
CA VAL A 149 2.57 7.67 -7.76
C VAL A 149 3.49 8.52 -8.65
N PRO A 150 4.82 8.25 -8.69
CA PRO A 150 5.75 9.04 -9.47
C PRO A 150 5.42 9.05 -10.97
N ALA A 151 5.71 10.15 -11.66
CA ALA A 151 5.43 10.28 -13.10
C ALA A 151 6.02 9.14 -13.94
N VAL A 152 7.24 8.69 -13.60
CA VAL A 152 7.90 7.54 -14.26
C VAL A 152 7.06 6.27 -14.23
N VAL A 153 6.28 6.06 -13.17
CA VAL A 153 5.37 4.91 -13.04
C VAL A 153 4.09 5.12 -13.83
N LEU A 154 3.51 6.33 -13.75
CA LEU A 154 2.31 6.68 -14.50
C LEU A 154 2.52 6.58 -16.03
N ASP A 155 3.70 6.94 -16.51
CA ASP A 155 4.06 6.87 -17.94
C ASP A 155 4.22 5.44 -18.45
N LYS A 156 4.51 4.48 -17.56
CA LYS A 156 4.63 3.05 -17.88
C LYS A 156 3.31 2.29 -17.70
N MET A 157 2.33 2.93 -17.10
CA MET A 157 1.06 2.31 -16.79
C MET A 157 0.26 2.04 -18.08
N LYS A 158 -0.01 0.76 -18.33
CA LYS A 158 -0.87 0.30 -19.41
C LYS A 158 -2.24 -0.02 -18.84
N MET A 159 -3.28 0.22 -19.64
CA MET A 159 -4.65 -0.10 -19.28
C MET A 159 -5.23 -1.09 -20.27
N GLU A 160 -5.86 -2.12 -19.74
CA GLU A 160 -6.74 -3.02 -20.47
C GLU A 160 -8.16 -2.87 -19.90
N LYS A 161 -9.15 -2.66 -20.76
CA LYS A 161 -10.56 -2.65 -20.33
C LYS A 161 -11.12 -4.06 -20.48
N SER A 162 -11.72 -4.59 -19.41
CA SER A 162 -12.36 -5.91 -19.40
C SER A 162 -13.74 -5.79 -18.78
N GLY A 163 -14.77 -5.74 -19.64
CA GLY A 163 -16.15 -5.47 -19.22
C GLY A 163 -16.27 -4.14 -18.48
N ASP A 164 -16.76 -4.21 -17.24
CA ASP A 164 -16.98 -3.08 -16.33
C ASP A 164 -15.74 -2.74 -15.46
N LYS A 165 -14.56 -3.24 -15.85
CA LYS A 165 -13.32 -3.07 -15.08
C LYS A 165 -12.20 -2.50 -15.93
N TYR A 166 -11.34 -1.73 -15.27
CA TYR A 166 -10.05 -1.31 -15.76
C TYR A 166 -8.97 -2.16 -15.09
N LYS A 167 -8.10 -2.74 -15.89
CA LYS A 167 -6.91 -3.46 -15.44
C LYS A 167 -5.70 -2.61 -15.78
N LEU A 168 -5.07 -2.06 -14.75
CA LEU A 168 -3.86 -1.23 -14.89
C LEU A 168 -2.64 -2.06 -14.56
N LYS A 169 -1.59 -1.96 -15.37
CA LYS A 169 -0.34 -2.70 -15.20
C LYS A 169 0.87 -1.84 -15.46
N PHE A 170 1.93 -2.04 -14.69
CA PHE A 170 3.26 -1.53 -15.03
C PHE A 170 4.34 -2.49 -14.56
N THR A 171 5.50 -2.40 -15.21
CA THR A 171 6.73 -3.06 -14.77
C THR A 171 7.85 -2.04 -14.83
N LEU A 172 8.65 -1.94 -13.78
CA LEU A 172 9.82 -1.06 -13.68
C LEU A 172 11.07 -1.91 -13.51
N LYS A 173 12.16 -1.58 -14.21
CA LYS A 173 13.47 -2.25 -14.06
C LYS A 173 14.63 -1.25 -14.14
N GLY A 174 15.76 -1.60 -13.51
CA GLY A 174 17.02 -0.84 -13.66
C GLY A 174 16.90 0.63 -13.21
N GLN A 175 17.20 1.58 -14.09
CA GLN A 175 17.15 3.02 -13.75
C GLN A 175 15.75 3.50 -13.33
N GLU A 176 14.70 2.80 -13.76
CA GLU A 176 13.31 3.14 -13.42
C GLU A 176 13.01 2.79 -11.96
N THR A 177 13.54 1.66 -11.46
CA THR A 177 13.44 1.31 -10.02
C THR A 177 14.31 2.22 -9.17
N GLU A 178 15.47 2.65 -9.67
CA GLU A 178 16.31 3.67 -9.01
C GLU A 178 15.62 5.03 -8.91
N SER A 179 14.86 5.43 -9.94
CA SER A 179 14.07 6.66 -9.92
C SER A 179 12.85 6.57 -9.00
N MET A 180 12.27 5.38 -8.86
CA MET A 180 11.22 5.09 -7.87
C MET A 180 11.80 5.10 -6.43
N LEU A 181 13.03 4.63 -6.25
CA LEU A 181 13.76 4.67 -4.98
C LEU A 181 14.09 6.10 -4.56
N THR A 182 14.47 6.99 -5.49
CA THR A 182 14.74 8.39 -5.16
C THR A 182 13.50 9.13 -4.71
N SER A 183 12.31 8.74 -5.18
CA SER A 183 11.06 9.26 -4.63
C SER A 183 10.83 8.83 -3.18
N MET A 184 11.17 7.60 -2.78
CA MET A 184 10.88 7.05 -1.43
C MET A 184 11.33 7.94 -0.27
N ASP A 185 10.67 7.82 0.88
CA ASP A 185 11.07 8.53 2.08
C ASP A 185 12.45 8.11 2.60
N GLU A 186 13.12 9.01 3.32
CA GLU A 186 14.48 8.80 3.81
C GLU A 186 14.60 7.64 4.81
N THR A 187 13.52 7.30 5.52
CA THR A 187 13.53 6.17 6.46
C THR A 187 13.57 4.85 5.69
N GLN A 188 12.75 4.72 4.64
CA GLN A 188 12.75 3.56 3.75
C GLN A 188 14.07 3.40 3.00
N LYS A 189 14.62 4.50 2.47
CA LYS A 189 15.94 4.51 1.83
C LYS A 189 17.03 4.03 2.79
N LYS A 190 17.08 4.56 4.01
CA LYS A 190 18.05 4.15 5.03
C LYS A 190 17.90 2.68 5.41
N MET A 191 16.66 2.19 5.50
CA MET A 191 16.39 0.79 5.77
C MET A 191 16.90 -0.13 4.65
N LEU A 192 16.66 0.22 3.39
CA LEU A 192 17.17 -0.51 2.22
C LEU A 192 18.71 -0.50 2.16
N GLN A 193 19.32 0.68 2.39
CA GLN A 193 20.76 0.85 2.45
C GLN A 193 21.40 0.02 3.58
N ALA A 194 20.79 0.01 4.78
CA ALA A 194 21.27 -0.79 5.92
C ALA A 194 21.26 -2.30 5.63
N GLN A 195 20.39 -2.74 4.73
CA GLN A 195 20.29 -4.14 4.29
C GLN A 195 21.13 -4.45 3.04
N ASN A 196 21.85 -3.45 2.53
CA ASN A 196 22.52 -3.48 1.22
C ASN A 196 21.62 -4.07 0.13
N ALA A 197 20.34 -3.69 0.17
CA ALA A 197 19.31 -4.23 -0.68
C ALA A 197 19.03 -3.28 -1.86
N LYS A 198 18.93 -3.84 -3.06
CA LYS A 198 18.56 -3.14 -4.29
C LYS A 198 17.21 -3.65 -4.78
N ILE A 199 16.34 -2.74 -5.21
CA ILE A 199 15.12 -3.09 -5.95
C ILE A 199 15.50 -3.30 -7.42
N GLU A 200 15.44 -4.54 -7.87
CA GLU A 200 15.78 -4.91 -9.25
C GLU A 200 14.58 -4.70 -10.19
N GLU A 201 13.39 -5.04 -9.71
CA GLU A 201 12.17 -5.04 -10.50
C GLU A 201 10.94 -4.81 -9.61
N VAL A 202 9.96 -4.09 -10.16
CA VAL A 202 8.62 -3.96 -9.58
C VAL A 202 7.62 -4.25 -10.67
N ASP A 203 6.79 -5.27 -10.49
CA ASP A 203 5.63 -5.55 -11.31
C ASP A 203 4.37 -5.26 -10.48
N ALA A 204 3.45 -4.48 -11.04
CA ALA A 204 2.21 -4.13 -10.37
C ALA A 204 1.00 -4.26 -11.29
N GLU A 205 -0.09 -4.77 -10.74
CA GLU A 205 -1.39 -4.90 -11.36
C GLU A 205 -2.48 -4.37 -10.43
N TYR A 206 -3.34 -3.49 -10.94
CA TYR A 206 -4.52 -2.99 -10.25
C TYR A 206 -5.77 -3.36 -11.04
N ILE A 207 -6.79 -3.86 -10.34
CA ILE A 207 -8.13 -4.06 -10.88
C ILE A 207 -9.04 -3.01 -10.25
N ILE A 208 -9.66 -2.20 -11.09
CA ILE A 208 -10.45 -1.03 -10.72
C ILE A 208 -11.81 -1.13 -11.41
N THR A 209 -12.89 -0.82 -10.70
CA THR A 209 -14.24 -0.80 -11.27
C THR A 209 -14.46 0.43 -12.14
N LYS A 210 -15.49 0.41 -13.00
CA LYS A 210 -15.89 1.61 -13.78
C LYS A 210 -16.21 2.84 -12.93
N ASP A 211 -16.61 2.62 -11.68
CA ASP A 211 -16.92 3.66 -10.69
C ASP A 211 -15.68 4.11 -9.90
N PHE A 212 -14.48 3.76 -10.37
CA PHE A 212 -13.19 4.14 -9.78
C PHE A 212 -13.00 3.62 -8.35
N LYS A 213 -13.49 2.41 -8.06
CA LYS A 213 -13.19 1.69 -6.81
C LYS A 213 -12.14 0.62 -7.06
N TYR A 214 -11.23 0.46 -6.12
CA TYR A 214 -10.30 -0.66 -6.15
C TYR A 214 -11.03 -1.98 -5.90
N GLU A 215 -10.68 -3.01 -6.64
CA GLU A 215 -11.11 -4.38 -6.39
C GLU A 215 -9.95 -5.24 -5.89
N SER A 216 -8.78 -5.08 -6.52
CA SER A 216 -7.55 -5.71 -6.06
C SER A 216 -6.30 -4.95 -6.52
N ALA A 217 -5.22 -5.12 -5.78
CA ALA A 217 -3.88 -4.73 -6.19
C ALA A 217 -2.93 -5.92 -5.96
N LYS A 218 -2.06 -6.17 -6.92
CA LYS A 218 -0.97 -7.15 -6.80
C LYS A 218 0.33 -6.47 -7.14
N ILE A 219 1.31 -6.58 -6.26
CA ILE A 219 2.65 -6.03 -6.46
C ILE A 219 3.66 -7.14 -6.18
N ASP A 220 4.55 -7.42 -7.13
CA ASP A 220 5.71 -8.28 -6.96
C ASP A 220 6.97 -7.42 -7.08
N MET A 221 7.71 -7.34 -5.99
CA MET A 221 8.97 -6.63 -5.93
C MET A 221 10.12 -7.62 -5.79
N ILE A 222 11.05 -7.56 -6.73
CA ILE A 222 12.28 -8.35 -6.70
C ILE A 222 13.37 -7.48 -6.08
N MET A 223 13.88 -7.94 -4.94
CA MET A 223 15.01 -7.33 -4.25
C MET A 223 16.22 -8.23 -4.32
N SER A 224 17.40 -7.64 -4.48
CA SER A 224 18.67 -8.34 -4.35
C SER A 224 19.46 -7.80 -3.17
N SER A 225 20.21 -8.67 -2.47
CA SER A 225 21.23 -8.24 -1.51
C SER A 225 22.60 -8.58 -2.09
N ASN A 226 23.50 -7.59 -2.12
CA ASN A 226 24.84 -7.71 -2.72
C ASN A 226 24.84 -8.23 -4.18
N GLY A 227 23.72 -8.08 -4.91
CA GLY A 227 23.58 -8.53 -6.30
C GLY A 227 23.63 -10.05 -6.51
N LYS A 228 23.53 -10.87 -5.45
CA LYS A 228 23.62 -12.33 -5.53
C LYS A 228 22.33 -13.02 -5.10
N ASP A 229 21.85 -12.70 -3.91
CA ASP A 229 20.67 -13.35 -3.35
C ASP A 229 19.43 -12.53 -3.69
N LYS A 230 18.42 -13.16 -4.32
CA LYS A 230 17.16 -12.51 -4.65
C LYS A 230 16.03 -12.93 -3.71
N ALA A 231 15.17 -11.98 -3.40
CA ALA A 231 13.93 -12.21 -2.68
C ALA A 231 12.78 -11.51 -3.41
N HIS A 232 11.66 -12.22 -3.52
CA HIS A 232 10.40 -11.65 -3.96
C HIS A 232 9.61 -11.19 -2.73
N ILE A 233 9.13 -9.97 -2.77
CA ILE A 233 8.12 -9.45 -1.85
C ILE A 233 6.85 -9.30 -2.67
N ILE A 234 5.90 -10.20 -2.41
CA ILE A 234 4.63 -10.25 -3.13
C ILE A 234 3.54 -9.73 -2.20
N THR A 235 2.89 -8.66 -2.61
CA THR A 235 1.72 -8.12 -1.93
C THR A 235 0.48 -8.38 -2.75
N ASN A 236 -0.54 -8.97 -2.16
CA ASN A 236 -1.86 -9.12 -2.78
C ASN A 236 -2.90 -8.47 -1.87
N ALA A 237 -3.46 -7.35 -2.31
CA ALA A 237 -4.58 -6.68 -1.65
C ALA A 237 -5.88 -6.98 -2.39
N LYS A 238 -6.95 -7.26 -1.64
CA LYS A 238 -8.31 -7.39 -2.14
C LYS A 238 -9.24 -6.50 -1.35
N TYR A 239 -9.98 -5.65 -2.05
CA TYR A 239 -10.95 -4.73 -1.48
C TYR A 239 -12.29 -5.45 -1.40
N THR A 240 -12.62 -5.90 -0.21
CA THR A 240 -13.73 -6.85 0.03
C THR A 240 -15.07 -6.17 0.25
N SER A 241 -15.10 -4.93 0.75
CA SER A 241 -16.34 -4.17 0.97
C SER A 241 -16.06 -2.67 1.07
N TYR A 242 -17.06 -1.89 0.67
CA TYR A 242 -17.15 -0.43 0.89
C TYR A 242 -18.34 -0.07 1.79
N GLU A 243 -18.95 -1.08 2.42
CA GLU A 243 -20.09 -0.90 3.31
C GLU A 243 -19.66 -0.37 4.67
N LYS A 244 -20.60 0.26 5.36
CA LYS A 244 -20.41 0.77 6.71
C LYS A 244 -20.05 -0.35 7.68
N PHE A 245 -19.09 -0.10 8.54
CA PHE A 245 -18.78 -0.93 9.71
C PHE A 245 -18.90 -0.11 11.01
N GLU A 246 -18.71 -0.77 12.15
CA GLU A 246 -18.66 -0.10 13.44
C GLU A 246 -17.50 0.90 13.50
N PRO A 247 -17.74 2.16 13.92
CA PRO A 247 -16.72 3.20 13.92
C PRO A 247 -15.43 2.75 14.61
N ILE A 248 -14.29 3.05 13.99
CA ILE A 248 -12.99 2.66 14.53
C ILE A 248 -12.65 3.59 15.71
N GLN A 249 -12.48 3.00 16.88
CA GLN A 249 -12.15 3.71 18.12
C GLN A 249 -10.90 3.11 18.76
N LEU A 250 -10.17 3.91 19.52
CA LEU A 250 -9.09 3.40 20.35
C LEU A 250 -9.67 2.46 21.42
N PRO A 251 -8.96 1.39 21.77
CA PRO A 251 -9.35 0.55 22.88
C PRO A 251 -9.37 1.37 24.19
N ALA A 252 -10.31 1.04 25.08
CA ALA A 252 -10.40 1.69 26.38
C ALA A 252 -9.11 1.45 27.19
N ALA A 253 -8.56 2.50 27.79
CA ALA A 253 -7.43 2.38 28.69
C ALA A 253 -7.83 1.51 29.90
N LYS A 254 -7.08 0.44 30.16
CA LYS A 254 -7.21 -0.39 31.37
C LYS A 254 -6.21 0.04 32.43
#